data_AF-A0A8K0WNJ8-F1
#
_entry.id   AF-A0A8K0WNJ8-F1
#
_cell.length_a   1.000
_cell.length_b   1.000
_cell.length_c   1.000
_cell.angle_alpha   90.00
_cell.angle_beta   90.00
_cell.angle_gamma   90.00
#
_symmetry.space_group_name_H-M   'P 1'
#
loop_
_entity.id
_entity.type
_entity.pdbx_description
1 polymer ?
#
loop_
_entity_poly.entity_id
_entity_poly.type
_entity_poly.pdbx_seq_one_letter_code
_entity_poly.pdbx_strand_id
1 'polypeptide(L)'
;MEKYSQFRDRATGIAPFLPVATPLTGLATLTHAMLFLVRLPLFLFYCVSYFLVFHHLPLPVVARKMALWGMMAIPGIWWVDLQLDGVKRGHLAEQPRDRFPHPGSVIAANYTSPIDAVYLAAIFDPIFTVSYPNTRKLQRVGLWGAVTKALAPVRTEPPANAKLVDIKDLLRDYPGRVIAVFPECGTTNGKAILPFSPSILQSPPDVHLFPVSIRYTPSDVTTPVPGQWFKFMWNLLSRPTTCIRVRVAEGQVNTAAAQTNGVSEVRNRGTSDLSPEEQRVLDRIGEALARLGRVKRVGLTMKDKESFVKALRSKA
;
A
#
# COMPACT_ATOMS: atom_id res chain seq x y z
N MET A 1 15.08 22.34 13.14
CA MET A 1 13.92 21.56 12.63
C MET A 1 13.01 22.37 11.69
N GLU A 2 13.32 23.65 11.41
CA GLU A 2 12.46 24.55 10.64
C GLU A 2 12.46 24.30 9.12
N LYS A 3 13.56 23.79 8.55
CA LYS A 3 13.73 23.58 7.09
C LYS A 3 12.72 22.59 6.47
N TYR A 4 12.17 21.67 7.26
CA TYR A 4 11.15 20.72 6.79
C TYR A 4 9.73 21.07 7.25
N SER A 5 9.55 22.25 7.88
CA SER A 5 8.25 22.75 8.30
C SER A 5 7.30 22.89 7.11
N GLN A 6 7.81 23.27 5.94
CA GLN A 6 7.02 23.38 4.70
C GLN A 6 6.41 22.06 4.21
N PHE A 7 6.96 20.91 4.64
CA PHE A 7 6.44 19.58 4.30
C PHE A 7 5.53 19.01 5.40
N ARG A 8 5.04 19.89 6.27
CA ARG A 8 3.91 19.62 7.16
C ARG A 8 2.65 20.15 6.52
N ASP A 9 1.59 19.37 6.62
CA ASP A 9 0.26 19.82 6.23
C ASP A 9 -0.15 21.02 7.11
N ARG A 10 -0.59 22.11 6.48
CA ARG A 10 -0.88 23.37 7.20
C ARG A 10 -2.06 23.25 8.16
N ALA A 11 -3.05 22.44 7.82
CA ALA A 11 -4.26 22.27 8.62
C ALA A 11 -4.03 21.32 9.82
N THR A 12 -3.27 20.25 9.62
CA THR A 12 -3.11 19.19 10.64
C THR A 12 -1.75 19.20 11.34
N GLY A 13 -0.74 19.87 10.79
CA GLY A 13 0.64 19.90 11.29
C GLY A 13 1.42 18.59 11.06
N ILE A 14 0.83 17.60 10.38
CA ILE A 14 1.41 16.27 10.18
C ILE A 14 2.40 16.29 9.01
N ALA A 15 3.56 15.63 9.19
CA ALA A 15 4.55 15.43 8.14
C ALA A 15 4.55 13.95 7.67
N PRO A 16 3.84 13.60 6.59
CA PRO A 16 3.73 12.22 6.11
C PRO A 16 5.02 11.67 5.47
N PHE A 17 5.93 12.54 5.05
CA PHE A 17 7.15 12.16 4.34
C PHE A 17 8.37 12.02 5.26
N LEU A 18 8.27 12.47 6.51
CA LEU A 18 9.37 12.33 7.46
C LEU A 18 9.48 10.88 7.97
N PRO A 19 10.68 10.27 7.92
CA PRO A 19 10.87 8.93 8.43
C PRO A 19 10.62 8.87 9.93
N VAL A 20 9.98 7.78 10.37
CA VAL A 20 9.82 7.48 11.79
C VAL A 20 11.07 6.74 12.26
N ALA A 21 11.68 7.23 13.33
CA ALA A 21 12.76 6.54 14.01
C ALA A 21 12.26 6.10 15.38
N THR A 22 12.56 4.86 15.73
CA THR A 22 12.34 4.35 17.08
C THR A 22 13.70 4.30 17.77
N PRO A 23 13.90 5.06 18.87
CA PRO A 23 15.19 5.19 19.52
C PRO A 23 15.68 3.83 20.03
N LEU A 24 17.00 3.65 20.02
CA LEU A 24 17.68 2.44 20.47
C LEU A 24 18.68 2.81 21.58
N THR A 25 18.62 2.09 22.69
CA THR A 25 19.63 2.17 23.74
C THR A 25 20.92 1.46 23.29
N GLY A 26 22.09 1.87 23.76
CA GLY A 26 23.37 1.28 23.36
C GLY A 26 23.44 -0.25 23.48
N LEU A 27 22.91 -0.82 24.57
CA LEU A 27 22.83 -2.28 24.76
C LEU A 27 21.86 -2.94 23.76
N ALA A 28 20.74 -2.28 23.46
CA ALA A 28 19.79 -2.75 22.46
C ALA A 28 20.42 -2.78 21.07
N THR A 29 21.27 -1.80 20.72
CA THR A 29 21.98 -1.74 19.44
C THR A 29 22.82 -3.00 19.18
N LEU A 30 23.49 -3.55 20.21
CA LEU A 30 24.27 -4.78 20.06
C LEU A 30 23.39 -5.98 19.72
N THR A 31 22.29 -6.17 20.45
CA THR A 31 21.34 -7.26 20.17
C THR A 31 20.69 -7.12 18.79
N HIS A 32 20.36 -5.90 18.39
CA HIS A 32 19.85 -5.56 17.07
C HIS A 32 20.86 -5.87 15.96
N ALA A 33 22.14 -5.54 16.16
CA ALA A 33 23.21 -5.85 15.23
C ALA A 33 23.40 -7.36 15.07
N MET A 34 23.39 -8.11 16.17
CA MET A 34 23.48 -9.57 16.14
C MET A 34 22.29 -10.20 15.38
N LEU A 35 21.06 -9.79 15.68
CA LEU A 35 19.87 -10.25 14.98
C LEU A 35 19.93 -9.92 13.48
N PHE A 36 20.37 -8.71 13.14
CA PHE A 36 20.53 -8.29 11.76
C PHE A 36 21.55 -9.16 11.01
N LEU A 37 22.73 -9.39 11.58
CA LEU A 37 23.79 -10.18 10.97
C LEU A 37 23.38 -11.64 10.72
N VAL A 38 22.58 -12.23 11.62
CA VAL A 38 22.08 -13.60 11.45
C VAL A 38 20.94 -13.65 10.45
N ARG A 39 19.98 -12.72 10.53
CA ARG A 39 18.78 -12.76 9.69
C ARG A 39 19.03 -12.27 8.27
N LEU A 40 19.96 -11.35 8.04
CA LEU A 40 20.26 -10.81 6.71
C LEU A 40 20.62 -11.88 5.67
N PRO A 41 21.63 -12.75 5.89
CA PRO A 41 21.97 -13.78 4.91
C PRO A 41 20.80 -14.75 4.68
N LEU A 42 20.09 -15.14 5.74
CA LEU A 42 18.92 -16.03 5.65
C LEU A 42 17.78 -15.39 4.83
N PHE A 43 17.48 -14.12 5.12
CA PHE A 43 16.43 -13.37 4.43
C PHE A 43 16.76 -13.15 2.96
N LEU A 44 18.00 -12.73 2.66
CA LEU A 44 18.44 -12.53 1.29
C LEU A 44 18.41 -13.83 0.50
N PHE A 45 18.93 -14.92 1.07
CA PHE A 45 18.87 -16.24 0.45
C PHE A 45 17.42 -16.67 0.17
N TYR A 46 16.52 -16.46 1.13
CA TYR A 46 15.10 -16.77 0.97
C TYR A 46 14.44 -15.93 -0.12
N CYS A 47 14.66 -14.60 -0.12
CA CYS A 47 14.11 -13.71 -1.14
C CYS A 47 14.63 -14.06 -2.53
N VAL A 48 15.92 -14.29 -2.69
CA VAL A 48 16.54 -14.68 -3.96
C VAL A 48 15.96 -16.01 -4.45
N SER A 49 15.91 -17.02 -3.58
CA SER A 49 15.30 -18.32 -3.90
C SER A 49 13.83 -18.16 -4.30
N TYR A 50 13.07 -17.36 -3.57
CA TYR A 50 11.65 -17.13 -3.84
C TYR A 50 11.43 -16.47 -5.19
N PHE A 51 12.09 -15.34 -5.48
CA PHE A 51 11.85 -14.58 -6.70
C PHE A 51 12.51 -15.19 -7.94
N LEU A 52 13.64 -15.89 -7.82
CA LEU A 52 14.33 -16.51 -8.97
C LEU A 52 13.86 -17.94 -9.27
N VAL A 53 13.37 -18.68 -8.28
CA VAL A 53 13.02 -20.10 -8.44
C VAL A 53 11.54 -20.33 -8.14
N PHE A 54 11.10 -20.14 -6.90
CA PHE A 54 9.74 -20.52 -6.47
C PHE A 54 8.64 -19.73 -7.20
N HIS A 55 8.90 -18.48 -7.58
CA HIS A 55 7.92 -17.65 -8.28
C HIS A 55 7.61 -18.18 -9.69
N HIS A 56 8.58 -18.82 -10.35
CA HIS A 56 8.46 -19.33 -11.71
C HIS A 56 7.89 -20.76 -11.77
N LEU A 57 7.96 -21.49 -10.65
CA LEU A 57 7.40 -22.83 -10.57
C LEU A 57 5.86 -22.77 -10.50
N PRO A 58 5.13 -23.69 -11.16
CA PRO A 58 3.67 -23.78 -11.10
C PRO A 58 3.22 -24.37 -9.75
N LEU A 59 3.51 -23.67 -8.67
CA LEU A 59 3.15 -24.09 -7.32
C LEU A 59 1.66 -23.86 -7.05
N PRO A 60 1.01 -24.76 -6.29
CA PRO A 60 -0.32 -24.50 -5.75
C PRO A 60 -0.37 -23.17 -4.99
N VAL A 61 -1.51 -22.48 -5.06
CA VAL A 61 -1.70 -21.17 -4.40
C VAL A 61 -1.38 -21.25 -2.90
N VAL A 62 -1.73 -22.36 -2.25
CA VAL A 62 -1.45 -22.61 -0.83
C VAL A 62 0.06 -22.61 -0.56
N ALA A 63 0.86 -23.30 -1.38
CA ALA A 63 2.31 -23.34 -1.23
C ALA A 63 2.94 -21.96 -1.42
N ARG A 64 2.46 -21.18 -2.39
CA ARG A 64 2.90 -19.78 -2.60
C ARG A 64 2.60 -18.92 -1.38
N LYS A 65 1.38 -19.02 -0.83
CA LYS A 65 0.99 -18.26 0.37
C LYS A 65 1.84 -18.65 1.58
N MET A 66 2.10 -19.95 1.79
CA MET A 66 3.00 -20.42 2.86
C MET A 66 4.41 -19.88 2.70
N ALA A 67 4.95 -19.85 1.48
CA ALA A 67 6.28 -19.28 1.23
C ALA A 67 6.33 -17.77 1.52
N LEU A 68 5.28 -17.01 1.17
CA LEU A 68 5.18 -15.59 1.50
C LEU A 68 5.08 -15.34 3.02
N TRP A 69 4.36 -16.20 3.74
CA TRP A 69 4.35 -16.19 5.20
C TRP A 69 5.73 -16.50 5.79
N GLY A 70 6.45 -17.48 5.23
CA GLY A 70 7.84 -17.77 5.60
C GLY A 70 8.77 -16.57 5.39
N MET A 71 8.61 -15.84 4.28
CA MET A 71 9.36 -14.61 4.01
C MET A 71 9.10 -13.52 5.06
N MET A 72 7.86 -13.40 5.57
CA MET A 72 7.53 -12.47 6.66
C MET A 72 7.96 -12.98 8.05
N ALA A 73 8.07 -14.28 8.25
CA ALA A 73 8.50 -14.86 9.53
C ALA A 73 9.96 -14.56 9.86
N ILE A 74 10.87 -14.59 8.86
CA ILE A 74 12.30 -14.31 9.04
C ILE A 74 12.59 -12.96 9.72
N PRO A 75 11.99 -11.82 9.28
CA PRO A 75 12.16 -10.52 9.95
C PRO A 75 11.40 -10.39 11.29
N GLY A 76 10.77 -11.45 11.79
CA GLY A 76 10.06 -11.40 13.06
C GLY A 76 8.60 -10.93 12.95
N ILE A 77 7.98 -11.03 11.78
CA ILE A 77 6.56 -10.70 11.59
C ILE A 77 5.71 -11.95 11.83
N TRP A 78 5.53 -12.29 13.11
CA TRP A 78 4.73 -13.44 13.53
C TRP A 78 3.28 -13.08 13.85
N TRP A 79 3.04 -11.82 14.20
CA TRP A 79 1.76 -11.36 14.74
C TRP A 79 1.08 -10.43 13.74
N VAL A 80 0.00 -10.92 13.14
CA VAL A 80 -0.90 -10.13 12.32
C VAL A 80 -2.24 -10.02 13.03
N ASP A 81 -2.59 -8.81 13.45
CA ASP A 81 -3.89 -8.49 14.03
C ASP A 81 -4.82 -7.99 12.92
N LEU A 82 -5.55 -8.92 12.30
CA LEU A 82 -6.58 -8.64 11.30
C LEU A 82 -7.92 -8.39 12.00
N GLN A 83 -8.55 -7.25 11.72
CA GLN A 83 -9.91 -6.95 12.19
C GLN A 83 -10.75 -6.34 11.06
N LEU A 84 -12.02 -6.70 11.04
CA LEU A 84 -13.02 -6.11 10.16
C LEU A 84 -13.77 -5.00 10.89
N ASP A 85 -14.02 -3.92 10.18
CA ASP A 85 -14.67 -2.74 10.73
C ASP A 85 -16.09 -3.03 11.20
N GLY A 86 -16.46 -2.58 12.40
CA GLY A 86 -17.77 -2.87 12.99
C GLY A 86 -17.96 -4.31 13.50
N VAL A 87 -16.94 -5.18 13.43
CA VAL A 87 -17.02 -6.56 13.93
C VAL A 87 -16.17 -6.74 15.19
N LYS A 88 -16.77 -7.34 16.23
CA LYS A 88 -16.04 -7.69 17.47
C LYS A 88 -14.97 -8.74 17.18
N ARG A 89 -13.81 -8.58 17.83
CA ARG A 89 -12.68 -9.52 17.72
C ARG A 89 -13.13 -10.94 18.10
N GLY A 90 -12.84 -11.93 17.25
CA GLY A 90 -13.25 -13.33 17.44
C GLY A 90 -14.43 -13.77 16.57
N HIS A 91 -15.30 -12.86 16.15
CA HIS A 91 -16.48 -13.18 15.32
C HIS A 91 -16.23 -13.06 13.81
N LEU A 92 -14.96 -12.98 13.38
CA LEU A 92 -14.60 -12.78 11.97
C LEU A 92 -15.04 -13.94 11.08
N ALA A 93 -14.95 -15.18 11.57
CA ALA A 93 -15.32 -16.37 10.83
C ALA A 93 -16.85 -16.51 10.62
N GLU A 94 -17.65 -15.83 11.43
CA GLU A 94 -19.11 -15.85 11.37
C GLU A 94 -19.67 -14.78 10.40
N GLN A 95 -18.81 -13.90 9.87
CA GLN A 95 -19.26 -12.86 8.96
C GLN A 95 -19.48 -13.42 7.55
N PRO A 96 -20.47 -12.89 6.80
CA PRO A 96 -20.64 -13.17 5.38
C PRO A 96 -19.35 -12.93 4.62
N ARG A 97 -19.04 -13.83 3.67
CA ARG A 97 -17.83 -13.74 2.83
C ARG A 97 -17.77 -12.43 2.04
N ASP A 98 -18.92 -11.83 1.74
CA ASP A 98 -19.05 -10.57 1.01
C ASP A 98 -18.53 -9.35 1.76
N ARG A 99 -18.35 -9.44 3.09
CA ARG A 99 -17.70 -8.36 3.87
C ARG A 99 -16.19 -8.36 3.76
N PHE A 100 -15.60 -9.40 3.18
CA PHE A 100 -14.16 -9.54 3.00
C PHE A 100 -13.78 -9.45 1.52
N PRO A 101 -12.57 -8.97 1.18
CA PRO A 101 -12.14 -8.94 -0.21
C PRO A 101 -12.21 -10.33 -0.84
N HIS A 102 -12.93 -10.43 -1.94
CA HIS A 102 -13.27 -11.67 -2.62
C HIS A 102 -12.91 -11.58 -4.11
N PRO A 103 -12.80 -12.71 -4.83
CA PRO A 103 -12.60 -12.69 -6.28
C PRO A 103 -13.56 -11.73 -6.99
N GLY A 104 -13.03 -10.91 -7.92
CA GLY A 104 -13.81 -9.88 -8.61
C GLY A 104 -13.95 -8.56 -7.84
N SER A 105 -13.38 -8.43 -6.63
CA SER A 105 -13.35 -7.17 -5.88
C SER A 105 -12.04 -6.40 -6.06
N VAL A 106 -12.04 -5.13 -5.63
CA VAL A 106 -10.87 -4.25 -5.66
C VAL A 106 -10.50 -3.84 -4.23
N ILE A 107 -9.23 -4.00 -3.87
CA ILE A 107 -8.66 -3.52 -2.60
C ILE A 107 -8.05 -2.14 -2.84
N ALA A 108 -8.47 -1.16 -2.05
CA ALA A 108 -7.84 0.15 -1.96
C ALA A 108 -7.03 0.21 -0.65
N ALA A 109 -5.71 0.01 -0.73
CA ALA A 109 -4.85 -0.05 0.44
C ALA A 109 -3.99 1.20 0.60
N ASN A 110 -3.74 1.63 1.84
CA ASN A 110 -2.69 2.61 2.09
C ASN A 110 -1.32 2.03 1.73
N TYR A 111 -0.36 2.89 1.40
CA TYR A 111 0.98 2.42 1.02
C TYR A 111 2.06 3.03 1.89
N THR A 112 2.81 2.19 2.60
CA THR A 112 3.76 2.63 3.63
C THR A 112 5.08 1.86 3.61
N SER A 113 5.09 0.59 3.18
CA SER A 113 6.27 -0.28 3.23
C SER A 113 6.25 -1.33 2.10
N PRO A 114 7.41 -1.86 1.64
CA PRO A 114 7.44 -2.99 0.71
C PRO A 114 6.70 -4.23 1.23
N ILE A 115 6.60 -4.35 2.56
CA ILE A 115 5.91 -5.47 3.24
C ILE A 115 4.40 -5.43 2.97
N ASP A 116 3.82 -4.26 2.67
CA ASP A 116 2.38 -4.14 2.37
C ASP A 116 2.00 -5.05 1.19
N ALA A 117 2.83 -5.06 0.13
CA ALA A 117 2.62 -5.91 -1.03
C ALA A 117 2.81 -7.40 -0.70
N VAL A 118 3.82 -7.75 0.11
CA VAL A 118 4.06 -9.13 0.54
C VAL A 118 2.89 -9.66 1.36
N TYR A 119 2.41 -8.86 2.30
CA TYR A 119 1.26 -9.20 3.14
C TYR A 119 0.00 -9.41 2.31
N LEU A 120 -0.32 -8.45 1.42
CA LEU A 120 -1.49 -8.57 0.55
C LEU A 120 -1.39 -9.81 -0.36
N ALA A 121 -0.20 -10.14 -0.85
CA ALA A 121 0.03 -11.37 -1.63
C ALA A 121 -0.18 -12.65 -0.81
N ALA A 122 0.28 -12.67 0.44
CA ALA A 122 0.14 -13.83 1.33
C ALA A 122 -1.33 -14.11 1.69
N ILE A 123 -2.15 -13.07 1.81
CA ILE A 123 -3.58 -13.21 2.17
C ILE A 123 -4.46 -13.40 0.94
N PHE A 124 -4.40 -12.47 0.00
CA PHE A 124 -5.40 -12.32 -1.07
C PHE A 124 -4.94 -12.82 -2.44
N ASP A 125 -3.63 -13.07 -2.64
CA ASP A 125 -3.03 -13.33 -3.96
C ASP A 125 -3.53 -12.36 -5.06
N PRO A 126 -3.44 -11.03 -4.86
CA PRO A 126 -4.06 -10.07 -5.76
C PRO A 126 -3.21 -9.80 -7.00
N ILE A 127 -3.85 -9.22 -8.02
CA ILE A 127 -3.15 -8.54 -9.12
C ILE A 127 -2.71 -7.17 -8.61
N PHE A 128 -1.40 -6.92 -8.58
CA PHE A 128 -0.87 -5.63 -8.16
C PHE A 128 -0.93 -4.60 -9.27
N THR A 129 -1.21 -3.36 -8.88
CA THR A 129 -1.26 -2.22 -9.78
C THR A 129 -0.52 -1.03 -9.21
N VAL A 130 -0.08 -0.13 -10.09
CA VAL A 130 0.53 1.16 -9.74
C VAL A 130 -0.36 2.27 -10.27
N SER A 131 -0.79 3.15 -9.37
CA SER A 131 -1.54 4.36 -9.67
C SER A 131 -0.64 5.57 -9.84
N TYR A 132 -1.08 6.55 -10.61
CA TYR A 132 -0.43 7.85 -10.78
C TYR A 132 -1.40 8.98 -10.44
N PRO A 133 -0.96 10.09 -9.81
CA PRO A 133 -1.85 11.12 -9.29
C PRO A 133 -2.83 11.66 -10.33
N ASN A 134 -2.39 11.90 -11.57
CA ASN A 134 -3.19 12.54 -12.61
C ASN A 134 -3.75 11.58 -13.67
N THR A 135 -3.76 10.28 -13.38
CA THR A 135 -4.14 9.25 -14.36
C THR A 135 -5.21 8.34 -13.78
N ARG A 136 -6.27 8.12 -14.57
CA ARG A 136 -7.33 7.16 -14.23
C ARG A 136 -6.92 5.72 -14.52
N LYS A 137 -6.03 5.53 -15.49
CA LYS A 137 -5.48 4.21 -15.81
C LYS A 137 -4.41 3.78 -14.80
N LEU A 138 -4.21 2.47 -14.73
CA LEU A 138 -3.25 1.81 -13.87
C LEU A 138 -2.16 1.13 -14.68
N GLN A 139 -1.00 0.94 -14.07
CA GLN A 139 0.00 0.01 -14.60
C GLN A 139 -0.06 -1.30 -13.83
N ARG A 140 -0.33 -2.42 -14.51
CA ARG A 140 -0.23 -3.74 -13.89
C ARG A 140 1.23 -4.08 -13.59
N VAL A 141 1.49 -4.59 -12.38
CA VAL A 141 2.80 -5.05 -11.95
C VAL A 141 2.72 -6.40 -11.26
N GLY A 142 3.83 -7.14 -11.23
CA GLY A 142 3.95 -8.33 -10.39
C GLY A 142 4.25 -7.97 -8.93
N LEU A 143 4.30 -8.97 -8.04
CA LEU A 143 4.67 -8.79 -6.64
C LEU A 143 6.04 -8.09 -6.48
N TRP A 144 7.05 -8.52 -7.25
CA TRP A 144 8.36 -7.88 -7.23
C TRP A 144 8.30 -6.39 -7.64
N GLY A 145 7.50 -6.09 -8.65
CA GLY A 145 7.25 -4.71 -9.08
C GLY A 145 6.58 -3.87 -8.00
N ALA A 146 5.60 -4.45 -7.29
CA ALA A 146 4.96 -3.78 -6.16
C ALA A 146 5.98 -3.52 -5.03
N VAL A 147 6.69 -4.55 -4.56
CA VAL A 147 7.73 -4.44 -3.50
C VAL A 147 8.80 -3.40 -3.84
N THR A 148 9.34 -3.42 -5.06
CA THR A 148 10.38 -2.46 -5.48
C THR A 148 9.85 -1.05 -5.62
N LYS A 149 8.57 -0.87 -5.99
CA LYS A 149 7.92 0.44 -6.12
C LYS A 149 7.87 1.20 -4.78
N ALA A 150 7.84 0.52 -3.64
CA ALA A 150 7.77 1.15 -2.31
C ALA A 150 8.97 2.05 -1.99
N LEU A 151 10.14 1.72 -2.54
CA LEU A 151 11.40 2.45 -2.37
C LEU A 151 11.91 3.04 -3.69
N ALA A 152 11.18 2.89 -4.79
CA ALA A 152 11.51 3.48 -6.07
C ALA A 152 11.43 5.01 -6.01
N PRO A 153 12.15 5.73 -6.91
CA PRO A 153 12.03 7.18 -7.01
C PRO A 153 10.58 7.63 -7.17
N VAL A 154 10.25 8.79 -6.60
CA VAL A 154 8.93 9.42 -6.76
C VAL A 154 8.68 9.63 -8.25
N ARG A 155 7.54 9.13 -8.73
CA ARG A 155 7.07 9.35 -10.10
C ARG A 155 5.64 9.85 -10.04
N THR A 156 5.41 11.02 -10.61
CA THR A 156 4.09 11.64 -10.75
C THR A 156 3.40 11.24 -12.06
N GLU A 157 4.18 10.69 -13.00
CA GLU A 157 3.72 10.31 -14.34
C GLU A 157 4.14 8.87 -14.69
N PRO A 158 3.36 8.19 -15.54
CA PRO A 158 3.71 6.87 -16.03
C PRO A 158 4.98 6.91 -16.88
N PRO A 159 5.82 5.87 -16.83
CA PRO A 159 6.93 5.71 -17.77
C PRO A 159 6.42 5.73 -19.22
N ALA A 160 7.19 6.30 -20.16
CA ALA A 160 6.78 6.43 -21.56
C ALA A 160 6.41 5.10 -22.24
N ASN A 161 6.99 3.99 -21.80
CA ASN A 161 6.74 2.64 -22.30
C ASN A 161 5.78 1.82 -21.42
N ALA A 162 5.12 2.43 -20.43
CA ALA A 162 4.23 1.71 -19.53
C ALA A 162 2.90 1.37 -20.22
N LYS A 163 2.54 0.09 -20.24
CA LYS A 163 1.21 -0.37 -20.64
C LYS A 163 0.19 0.00 -19.56
N LEU A 164 -0.58 1.04 -19.81
CA LEU A 164 -1.68 1.46 -18.96
C LEU A 164 -2.94 0.66 -19.28
N VAL A 165 -3.61 0.18 -18.24
CA VAL A 165 -4.81 -0.67 -18.29
C VAL A 165 -5.90 -0.08 -17.39
N ASP A 166 -7.16 -0.33 -17.73
CA ASP A 166 -8.28 0.05 -16.89
C ASP A 166 -8.59 -1.04 -15.85
N ILE A 167 -9.15 -0.66 -14.69
CA ILE A 167 -9.57 -1.64 -13.66
C ILE A 167 -10.57 -2.64 -14.23
N LYS A 168 -11.53 -2.17 -15.04
CA LYS A 168 -12.54 -3.02 -15.68
C LYS A 168 -11.94 -4.12 -16.56
N ASP A 169 -10.85 -3.82 -17.28
CA ASP A 169 -10.19 -4.79 -18.14
C ASP A 169 -9.49 -5.85 -17.29
N LEU A 170 -8.84 -5.43 -16.19
CA LEU A 170 -8.23 -6.36 -15.25
C LEU A 170 -9.26 -7.27 -14.56
N LEU A 171 -10.44 -6.76 -14.23
CA LEU A 171 -11.52 -7.56 -13.64
C LEU A 171 -12.05 -8.60 -14.62
N ARG A 172 -12.19 -8.23 -15.90
CA ARG A 172 -12.59 -9.16 -16.96
C ARG A 172 -11.53 -10.23 -17.22
N ASP A 173 -10.26 -9.84 -17.24
CA ASP A 173 -9.15 -10.75 -17.55
C ASP A 173 -8.81 -11.68 -16.36
N TYR A 174 -9.13 -11.27 -15.13
CA TYR A 174 -8.82 -12.00 -13.89
C TYR A 174 -10.03 -12.10 -12.93
N PRO A 175 -11.17 -12.67 -13.34
CA PRO A 175 -12.39 -12.69 -12.52
C PRO A 175 -12.22 -13.47 -11.21
N GLY A 176 -11.32 -14.47 -11.20
CA GLY A 176 -11.01 -15.28 -10.02
C GLY A 176 -10.06 -14.63 -9.00
N ARG A 177 -9.64 -13.36 -9.19
CA ARG A 177 -8.64 -12.70 -8.34
C ARG A 177 -9.08 -11.32 -7.90
N VAL A 178 -8.50 -10.87 -6.79
CA VAL A 178 -8.67 -9.51 -6.26
C VAL A 178 -7.67 -8.58 -6.96
N ILE A 179 -8.02 -7.32 -7.18
CA ILE A 179 -7.08 -6.30 -7.67
C ILE A 179 -6.64 -5.42 -6.51
N ALA A 180 -5.32 -5.29 -6.29
CA ALA A 180 -4.78 -4.41 -5.27
C ALA A 180 -4.34 -3.08 -5.90
N VAL A 181 -4.91 -1.98 -5.41
CA VAL A 181 -4.64 -0.61 -5.81
C VAL A 181 -4.09 0.17 -4.62
N PHE A 182 -3.01 0.92 -4.86
CA PHE A 182 -2.42 1.85 -3.90
C PHE A 182 -2.71 3.29 -4.33
N PRO A 183 -3.89 3.85 -3.97
CA PRO A 183 -4.35 5.12 -4.52
C PRO A 183 -3.53 6.33 -4.10
N GLU A 184 -2.73 6.24 -3.02
CA GLU A 184 -1.80 7.29 -2.58
C GLU A 184 -0.60 7.47 -3.54
N CYS A 185 -0.43 6.61 -4.54
CA CYS A 185 0.61 6.66 -5.57
C CYS A 185 2.07 6.56 -5.08
N GLY A 186 2.28 6.43 -3.78
CA GLY A 186 3.59 6.24 -3.19
C GLY A 186 3.52 6.04 -1.68
N THR A 187 4.67 5.68 -1.12
CA THR A 187 4.80 5.34 0.29
C THR A 187 4.76 6.55 1.22
N THR A 188 4.13 6.40 2.37
CA THR A 188 4.18 7.39 3.45
C THR A 188 4.75 6.77 4.72
N ASN A 189 4.87 7.57 5.77
CA ASN A 189 5.22 7.08 7.11
C ASN A 189 4.01 6.50 7.88
N GLY A 190 2.84 6.38 7.24
CA GLY A 190 1.63 5.85 7.84
C GLY A 190 0.97 6.75 8.88
N LYS A 191 1.36 8.03 9.01
CA LYS A 191 0.75 9.00 9.95
C LYS A 191 -0.38 9.83 9.35
N ALA A 192 -0.54 9.79 8.04
CA ALA A 192 -1.63 10.43 7.32
C ALA A 192 -1.93 9.68 6.01
N ILE A 193 -3.10 9.97 5.45
CA ILE A 193 -3.52 9.49 4.13
C ILE A 193 -3.40 10.64 3.12
N LEU A 194 -2.64 10.42 2.04
CA LEU A 194 -2.50 11.40 0.95
C LEU A 194 -3.76 11.46 0.08
N PRO A 195 -3.95 12.53 -0.72
CA PRO A 195 -4.97 12.57 -1.77
C PRO A 195 -4.80 11.43 -2.76
N PHE A 196 -5.91 10.89 -3.22
CA PHE A 196 -5.93 9.71 -4.08
C PHE A 196 -5.85 10.05 -5.56
N SER A 197 -5.21 9.16 -6.31
CA SER A 197 -5.38 9.07 -7.75
C SER A 197 -6.83 8.71 -8.11
N PRO A 198 -7.36 9.25 -9.21
CA PRO A 198 -8.71 8.93 -9.66
C PRO A 198 -8.83 7.52 -10.26
N SER A 199 -7.77 6.70 -10.20
CA SER A 199 -7.76 5.37 -10.79
C SER A 199 -8.82 4.43 -10.24
N ILE A 200 -9.17 4.56 -8.96
CA ILE A 200 -10.24 3.76 -8.34
C ILE A 200 -11.61 4.02 -9.01
N LEU A 201 -11.84 5.20 -9.57
CA LEU A 201 -13.10 5.58 -10.21
C LEU A 201 -13.39 4.84 -11.52
N GLN A 202 -12.41 4.10 -12.05
CA GLN A 202 -12.64 3.21 -13.19
C GLN A 202 -13.29 1.87 -12.81
N SER A 203 -13.52 1.64 -11.52
CA SER A 203 -14.20 0.44 -11.04
C SER A 203 -15.67 0.49 -11.45
N PRO A 204 -16.22 -0.60 -12.02
CA PRO A 204 -17.65 -0.72 -12.32
C PRO A 204 -18.55 -0.47 -11.08
N PRO A 205 -19.79 -0.02 -11.25
CA PRO A 205 -20.68 0.33 -10.13
C PRO A 205 -21.14 -0.87 -9.30
N ASP A 206 -21.07 -2.07 -9.85
CA ASP A 206 -21.41 -3.36 -9.23
C ASP A 206 -20.24 -3.99 -8.46
N VAL A 207 -19.03 -3.42 -8.56
CA VAL A 207 -17.82 -3.99 -7.96
C VAL A 207 -17.54 -3.39 -6.60
N HIS A 208 -17.33 -4.26 -5.61
CA HIS A 208 -16.97 -3.85 -4.25
C HIS A 208 -15.51 -3.39 -4.16
N LEU A 209 -15.35 -2.20 -3.61
CA LEU A 209 -14.12 -1.52 -3.23
C LEU A 209 -13.91 -1.70 -1.72
N PHE A 210 -12.88 -2.41 -1.32
CA PHE A 210 -12.55 -2.64 0.09
C PHE A 210 -11.39 -1.75 0.53
N PRO A 211 -11.63 -0.73 1.37
CA PRO A 211 -10.56 0.04 1.98
C PRO A 211 -9.80 -0.82 3.01
N VAL A 212 -8.50 -0.99 2.82
CA VAL A 212 -7.63 -1.79 3.70
C VAL A 212 -6.53 -0.91 4.30
N SER A 213 -6.55 -0.73 5.62
CA SER A 213 -5.48 -0.03 6.34
C SER A 213 -4.50 -1.02 6.95
N ILE A 214 -3.22 -0.87 6.61
CA ILE A 214 -2.08 -1.63 7.13
C ILE A 214 -1.22 -0.69 7.97
N ARG A 215 -0.93 -1.09 9.21
CA ARG A 215 -0.07 -0.34 10.14
C ARG A 215 0.95 -1.24 10.81
N TYR A 216 2.12 -0.67 11.06
CA TYR A 216 3.24 -1.37 11.69
C TYR A 216 3.48 -0.89 13.12
N THR A 217 3.84 -1.82 13.99
CA THR A 217 4.32 -1.54 15.34
C THR A 217 5.60 -2.33 15.60
N PRO A 218 6.77 -1.67 15.72
CA PRO A 218 7.01 -0.22 15.53
C PRO A 218 6.84 0.24 14.07
N SER A 219 6.69 1.55 13.85
CA SER A 219 6.43 2.14 12.51
C SER A 219 7.69 2.57 11.75
N ASP A 220 8.87 2.18 12.22
CA ASP A 220 10.18 2.47 11.63
C ASP A 220 10.50 1.62 10.38
N VAL A 221 9.70 0.59 10.11
CA VAL A 221 9.74 -0.22 8.87
C VAL A 221 9.03 0.44 7.68
N THR A 222 8.47 1.64 7.88
CA THR A 222 7.87 2.44 6.79
C THR A 222 8.96 3.10 5.94
N THR A 223 8.67 3.31 4.66
CA THR A 223 9.64 3.79 3.66
C THR A 223 9.19 5.07 2.97
N PRO A 224 8.91 6.16 3.71
CA PRO A 224 8.47 7.43 3.11
C PRO A 224 9.54 8.08 2.22
N VAL A 225 10.83 7.78 2.45
CA VAL A 225 11.96 8.28 1.67
C VAL A 225 12.44 7.20 0.69
N PRO A 226 12.43 7.46 -0.62
CA PRO A 226 12.95 6.53 -1.63
C PRO A 226 14.44 6.19 -1.45
N GLY A 227 14.84 5.01 -1.95
CA GLY A 227 16.25 4.58 -2.04
C GLY A 227 16.90 4.15 -0.73
N GLN A 228 16.19 4.21 0.40
CA GLN A 228 16.71 3.86 1.73
C GLN A 228 16.66 2.35 2.02
N TRP A 229 17.13 1.52 1.07
CA TRP A 229 17.06 0.05 1.15
C TRP A 229 17.81 -0.52 2.35
N PHE A 230 19.05 -0.07 2.59
CA PHE A 230 19.84 -0.54 3.73
C PHE A 230 19.17 -0.20 5.06
N LYS A 231 18.69 1.04 5.22
CA LYS A 231 17.99 1.48 6.43
C LYS A 231 16.68 0.70 6.65
N PHE A 232 15.92 0.47 5.58
CA PHE A 232 14.73 -0.37 5.63
C PHE A 232 15.08 -1.80 6.07
N MET A 233 16.09 -2.42 5.47
CA MET A 233 16.54 -3.77 5.81
C MET A 233 17.02 -3.87 7.26
N TRP A 234 17.77 -2.87 7.72
CA TRP A 234 18.20 -2.75 9.11
C TRP A 234 17.01 -2.69 10.06
N ASN A 235 16.06 -1.78 9.83
CA ASN A 235 14.88 -1.64 10.67
C ASN A 235 14.02 -2.91 10.67
N LEU A 236 13.91 -3.56 9.52
CA LEU A 236 13.12 -4.77 9.35
C LEU A 236 13.74 -5.98 10.07
N LEU A 237 15.03 -6.23 9.87
CA LEU A 237 15.68 -7.46 10.34
C LEU A 237 16.28 -7.36 11.74
N SER A 238 16.68 -6.16 12.18
CA SER A 238 17.30 -5.97 13.50
C SER A 238 16.28 -6.04 14.64
N ARG A 239 14.99 -5.81 14.36
CA ARG A 239 13.93 -5.82 15.36
C ARG A 239 13.58 -7.26 15.77
N PRO A 240 13.45 -7.59 17.06
CA PRO A 240 13.09 -8.94 17.47
C PRO A 240 11.72 -9.36 16.92
N THR A 241 10.74 -8.45 17.00
CA THR A 241 9.36 -8.66 16.53
C THR A 241 8.79 -7.39 15.89
N THR A 242 8.06 -7.55 14.80
CA THR A 242 7.28 -6.49 14.16
C THR A 242 5.84 -6.96 14.03
N CYS A 243 4.87 -6.18 14.54
CA CYS A 243 3.46 -6.51 14.46
C CYS A 243 2.78 -5.72 13.34
N ILE A 244 2.00 -6.42 12.50
CA ILE A 244 1.16 -5.80 11.48
C ILE A 244 -0.27 -5.76 12.00
N ARG A 245 -0.87 -4.57 12.03
CA ARG A 245 -2.28 -4.37 12.34
C ARG A 245 -3.01 -4.04 11.05
N VAL A 246 -3.92 -4.92 10.66
CA VAL A 246 -4.70 -4.79 9.42
C VAL A 246 -6.15 -4.58 9.77
N ARG A 247 -6.74 -3.58 9.13
CA ARG A 247 -8.13 -3.18 9.32
C ARG A 247 -8.79 -3.10 7.95
N VAL A 248 -9.90 -3.79 7.79
CA VAL A 248 -10.65 -3.84 6.53
C VAL A 248 -12.01 -3.21 6.76
N ALA A 249 -12.36 -2.18 5.98
CA ALA A 249 -13.69 -1.62 5.97
C ALA A 249 -14.63 -2.46 5.10
N GLU A 250 -15.93 -2.31 5.33
CA GLU A 250 -16.97 -2.87 4.47
C GLU A 250 -16.82 -2.41 3.01
N GLY A 251 -17.20 -3.29 2.09
CA GLY A 251 -17.15 -3.04 0.66
C GLY A 251 -18.01 -1.83 0.25
N GLN A 252 -17.41 -0.86 -0.40
CA GLN A 252 -18.07 0.30 -0.97
C GLN A 252 -18.24 0.13 -2.48
N VAL A 253 -19.21 0.79 -3.10
CA VAL A 253 -19.41 0.74 -4.55
C VAL A 253 -19.15 2.10 -5.18
N ASN A 254 -18.78 2.10 -6.46
CA ASN A 254 -18.58 3.33 -7.21
C ASN A 254 -19.91 3.94 -7.64
N THR A 255 -20.54 4.72 -6.75
CA THR A 255 -21.83 5.36 -7.03
C THR A 255 -21.77 6.36 -8.18
N ALA A 256 -20.61 6.97 -8.45
CA ALA A 256 -20.44 7.91 -9.56
C ALA A 256 -20.54 7.21 -10.93
N ALA A 257 -20.10 5.96 -11.03
CA ALA A 257 -20.23 5.16 -12.25
C ALA A 257 -21.68 4.70 -12.51
N ALA A 258 -22.51 4.57 -11.48
CA ALA A 258 -23.91 4.18 -11.63
C ALA A 258 -24.77 5.29 -12.26
N GLN A 259 -24.46 6.56 -11.97
CA GLN A 259 -25.20 7.71 -12.47
C GLN A 259 -24.82 8.11 -13.90
N THR A 260 -23.62 7.73 -14.36
CA THR A 260 -23.12 8.06 -15.70
C THR A 260 -23.63 7.14 -16.81
N ASN A 261 -24.40 6.10 -16.48
CA ASN A 261 -25.02 5.19 -17.45
C ASN A 261 -26.03 5.86 -18.42
N GLY A 262 -26.29 7.17 -18.29
CA GLY A 262 -27.11 7.96 -19.21
C GLY A 262 -26.36 8.90 -20.16
N VAL A 263 -25.05 9.16 -19.99
CA VAL A 263 -24.30 10.11 -20.84
C VAL A 263 -22.84 9.69 -21.02
N SER A 264 -22.49 9.38 -22.27
CA SER A 264 -21.18 9.27 -22.94
C SER A 264 -19.88 9.06 -22.13
N GLU A 265 -19.12 8.08 -22.61
CA GLU A 265 -17.84 7.56 -22.11
C GLU A 265 -16.92 8.56 -21.39
N VAL A 266 -16.72 8.32 -20.09
CA VAL A 266 -15.77 8.95 -19.17
C VAL A 266 -14.32 8.52 -19.50
N ARG A 267 -13.91 8.60 -20.77
CA ARG A 267 -12.68 7.94 -21.25
C ARG A 267 -11.41 8.81 -21.21
N ASN A 268 -11.49 10.12 -20.93
CA ASN A 268 -10.28 10.96 -20.95
C ASN A 268 -10.30 12.28 -20.15
N ARG A 269 -11.08 12.38 -19.05
CA ARG A 269 -10.99 13.56 -18.16
C ARG A 269 -9.76 13.45 -17.24
N GLY A 270 -8.96 14.51 -17.19
CA GLY A 270 -7.82 14.66 -16.26
C GLY A 270 -8.29 14.83 -14.82
N THR A 271 -7.35 14.84 -13.86
CA THR A 271 -7.63 15.08 -12.43
C THR A 271 -8.32 16.42 -12.13
N SER A 272 -8.20 17.41 -13.01
CA SER A 272 -8.86 18.72 -12.88
C SER A 272 -10.37 18.67 -13.12
N ASP A 273 -10.88 17.60 -13.73
CA ASP A 273 -12.28 17.51 -14.17
C ASP A 273 -13.04 16.41 -13.41
N LEU A 274 -12.72 16.22 -12.13
CA LEU A 274 -13.48 15.30 -11.28
C LEU A 274 -14.87 15.86 -11.01
N SER A 275 -15.90 15.06 -11.25
CA SER A 275 -17.25 15.42 -10.84
C SER A 275 -17.33 15.48 -9.30
N PRO A 276 -18.26 16.25 -8.73
CA PRO A 276 -18.48 16.26 -7.28
C PRO A 276 -18.76 14.87 -6.71
N GLU A 277 -19.36 13.99 -7.50
CA GLU A 277 -19.66 12.61 -7.09
C GLU A 277 -18.43 11.70 -7.12
N GLU A 278 -17.60 11.83 -8.16
CA GLU A 278 -16.31 11.16 -8.25
C GLU A 278 -15.45 11.55 -7.03
N GLN A 279 -15.42 12.84 -6.69
CA GLN A 279 -14.72 13.34 -5.52
C GLN A 279 -15.28 12.75 -4.21
N ARG A 280 -16.60 12.66 -4.05
CA ARG A 280 -17.24 12.01 -2.89
C ARG A 280 -16.86 10.54 -2.74
N VAL A 281 -16.74 9.79 -3.84
CA VAL A 281 -16.30 8.39 -3.80
C VAL A 281 -14.86 8.30 -3.30
N LEU A 282 -13.95 9.12 -3.83
CA LEU A 282 -12.55 9.16 -3.35
C LEU A 282 -12.47 9.58 -1.88
N ASP A 283 -13.28 10.57 -1.48
CA ASP A 283 -13.31 11.08 -0.12
C ASP A 283 -13.82 10.02 0.87
N ARG A 284 -14.89 9.30 0.52
CA ARG A 284 -15.44 8.22 1.35
C ARG A 284 -14.42 7.10 1.58
N ILE A 285 -13.68 6.69 0.55
CA ILE A 285 -12.63 5.67 0.67
C ILE A 285 -11.45 6.21 1.49
N GLY A 286 -11.07 7.47 1.27
CA GLY A 286 -10.00 8.14 2.00
C GLY A 286 -10.31 8.30 3.49
N GLU A 287 -11.55 8.65 3.82
CA GLU A 287 -12.05 8.76 5.19
C GLU A 287 -12.13 7.39 5.86
N ALA A 288 -12.55 6.35 5.14
CA ALA A 288 -12.50 4.99 5.64
C ALA A 288 -11.07 4.59 6.00
N LEU A 289 -10.10 4.80 5.11
CA LEU A 289 -8.68 4.51 5.38
C LEU A 289 -8.13 5.33 6.56
N ALA A 290 -8.48 6.62 6.65
CA ALA A 290 -8.09 7.49 7.74
C ALA A 290 -8.65 7.01 9.09
N ARG A 291 -9.93 6.63 9.12
CA ARG A 291 -10.62 6.10 10.30
C ARG A 291 -10.03 4.76 10.76
N LEU A 292 -9.84 3.81 9.85
CA LEU A 292 -9.23 2.50 10.14
C LEU A 292 -7.78 2.65 10.62
N GLY A 293 -7.04 3.55 9.98
CA GLY A 293 -5.66 3.89 10.31
C GLY A 293 -5.52 4.75 11.57
N ARG A 294 -6.62 5.28 12.12
CA ARG A 294 -6.63 6.29 13.20
C ARG A 294 -5.68 7.46 12.90
N VAL A 295 -5.71 7.92 11.65
CA VAL A 295 -4.90 9.03 11.12
C VAL A 295 -5.80 10.05 10.43
N LYS A 296 -5.25 11.21 10.06
CA LYS A 296 -5.98 12.24 9.32
C LYS A 296 -5.64 12.18 7.82
N ARG A 297 -6.55 12.70 7.00
CA ARG A 297 -6.26 13.02 5.60
C ARG A 297 -5.49 14.35 5.55
N VAL A 298 -4.60 14.49 4.57
CA VAL A 298 -3.77 15.70 4.38
C VAL A 298 -3.86 16.17 2.93
N GLY A 299 -3.59 17.46 2.70
CA GLY A 299 -3.56 18.06 1.36
C GLY A 299 -2.23 17.90 0.63
N LEU A 300 -1.23 17.26 1.24
CA LEU A 300 0.08 17.04 0.64
C LEU A 300 0.02 15.99 -0.46
N THR A 301 0.57 16.32 -1.63
CA THR A 301 0.52 15.49 -2.84
C THR A 301 1.85 14.78 -3.11
N MET A 302 1.86 13.90 -4.11
CA MET A 302 3.10 13.29 -4.60
C MET A 302 4.08 14.31 -5.22
N LYS A 303 3.60 15.48 -5.68
CA LYS A 303 4.49 16.59 -6.10
C LYS A 303 5.22 17.18 -4.90
N ASP A 304 4.54 17.33 -3.77
CA ASP A 304 5.17 17.79 -2.52
C ASP A 304 6.19 16.77 -2.00
N LYS A 305 5.91 15.47 -2.16
CA LYS A 305 6.86 14.40 -1.88
C LYS A 305 8.10 14.49 -2.77
N GLU A 306 7.94 14.75 -4.06
CA GLU A 306 9.07 14.93 -4.98
C GLU A 306 9.95 16.11 -4.55
N SER A 307 9.33 17.25 -4.24
CA SER A 307 10.01 18.44 -3.71
C SER A 307 10.73 18.15 -2.39
N PHE A 308 10.12 17.38 -1.50
CA PHE A 308 10.72 16.93 -0.24
C PHE A 308 11.99 16.09 -0.48
N VAL A 309 11.92 15.12 -1.40
CA VAL A 309 13.07 14.26 -1.72
C VAL A 309 14.19 15.06 -2.37
N LYS A 310 13.88 16.03 -3.25
CA LYS A 310 14.88 16.95 -3.82
C LYS A 310 15.57 17.78 -2.73
N ALA A 311 14.80 18.34 -1.80
CA ALA A 311 15.33 19.12 -0.67
C ALA A 311 16.15 18.28 0.33
N LEU A 312 15.85 16.99 0.47
CA LEU A 312 16.63 16.07 1.31
C LEU A 312 17.97 15.72 0.65
N ARG A 313 17.98 15.48 -0.68
CA ARG A 313 19.19 15.12 -1.44
C ARG A 313 20.16 16.26 -1.64
N SER A 314 19.70 17.50 -1.78
CA SER A 314 20.58 18.67 -1.88
C SER A 314 21.39 18.95 -0.60
N LYS A 315 21.18 18.16 0.45
CA LYS A 315 21.85 18.26 1.76
C LYS A 315 22.76 17.08 2.07
N ALA A 316 22.67 15.97 1.32
CA ALA A 316 23.48 14.78 1.50
C ALA A 316 24.72 14.87 0.59
#